data_AF-A0A9P0GK45-F1
#
_entry.id   AF-A0A9P0GK45-F1
#
_cell.length_a   1.000
_cell.length_b   1.000
_cell.length_c   1.000
_cell.angle_alpha   90.00
_cell.angle_beta   90.00
_cell.angle_gamma   90.00
#
_symmetry.space_group_name_H-M   'P 1'
#
loop_
_entity.id
_entity.type
_entity.pdbx_description
1 polymer ?
#
loop_
_entity_poly.entity_id
_entity_poly.type
_entity_poly.pdbx_seq_one_letter_code
_entity_poly.pdbx_strand_id
1 'polypeptide(L)'
;MAAAAAAKIAEVRETTRVERIGAHSHIRGLGLDDSLEARHVSQGMVGQVSARRAVGIVLHMVREGRIAGRAVLLAGQPGTGKTAIATALAHALGQDTPFTSMAGSEIYSLEMSKTEAITQAIRKSIGVRIKEESEIIEGEVVEVSIDRPATGVGTKVGKLILKTTDMETVYDLGGKMIDSILKEKVQSGDVITIDKATGKITRLGRSFARARDYDATGQQTRFVQCPEGELQKRKEVVHTVTLHEIDVINSRTHGFLALFSGDTGEIKPEVREQINGKVAEWREEGKAEIIPGVLFIDEVTFFFLI
;
A
#
# COMPACT_ATOMS: atom_id res chain seq x y z
N MET A 1 15.02 -7.47 26.97
CA MET A 1 15.09 -7.89 25.56
C MET A 1 13.80 -8.62 25.19
N ALA A 2 12.75 -7.86 24.88
CA ALA A 2 11.48 -8.40 24.43
C ALA A 2 11.40 -8.23 22.92
N ALA A 3 11.36 -9.34 22.20
CA ALA A 3 11.18 -9.38 20.75
C ALA A 3 9.84 -8.72 20.40
N ALA A 4 9.89 -7.57 19.74
CA ALA A 4 8.73 -6.94 19.16
C ALA A 4 8.16 -7.92 18.12
N ALA A 5 6.97 -8.44 18.39
CA ALA A 5 6.23 -9.24 17.44
C ALA A 5 5.98 -8.37 16.20
N ALA A 6 6.68 -8.68 15.11
CA ALA A 6 6.36 -8.19 13.78
C ALA A 6 4.94 -8.66 13.45
N ALA A 7 3.95 -7.82 13.76
CA ALA A 7 2.59 -8.03 13.34
C ALA A 7 2.62 -8.10 11.81
N LYS A 8 2.12 -9.22 11.27
CA LYS A 8 2.00 -9.46 9.82
C LYS A 8 1.36 -8.24 9.16
N ILE A 9 2.17 -7.45 8.46
CA ILE A 9 1.69 -6.39 7.57
C ILE A 9 1.07 -7.14 6.38
N ALA A 10 -0.23 -7.38 6.46
CA ALA A 10 -0.97 -7.92 5.32
C ALA A 10 -1.02 -6.82 4.26
N GLU A 11 -0.45 -7.10 3.08
CA GLU A 11 -0.48 -6.22 1.91
C GLU A 11 -1.90 -5.67 1.70
N VAL A 12 -2.03 -4.35 1.86
CA VAL A 12 -3.20 -3.61 1.42
C VAL A 12 -3.11 -3.52 -0.09
N ARG A 13 -3.60 -4.54 -0.78
CA ARG A 13 -4.14 -4.31 -2.13
C ARG A 13 -5.39 -3.47 -1.92
N GLU A 14 -5.28 -2.16 -2.11
CA GLU A 14 -6.45 -1.33 -2.35
C GLU A 14 -7.27 -2.05 -3.42
N THR A 15 -8.43 -2.56 -3.03
CA THR A 15 -9.42 -3.09 -3.94
C THR A 15 -9.63 -2.01 -4.99
N THR A 16 -9.37 -2.35 -6.26
CA THR A 16 -9.52 -1.46 -7.42
C THR A 16 -10.74 -0.58 -7.22
N ARG A 17 -10.51 0.70 -6.85
CA ARG A 17 -11.58 1.66 -6.62
C ARG A 17 -12.41 1.66 -7.89
N VAL A 18 -13.70 1.33 -7.78
CA VAL A 18 -14.62 1.48 -8.91
C VAL A 18 -14.69 2.98 -9.19
N GLU A 19 -13.90 3.46 -10.15
CA GLU A 19 -13.92 4.86 -10.58
C GLU A 19 -15.29 5.15 -11.17
N ARG A 20 -16.18 5.75 -10.35
CA ARG A 20 -17.44 6.31 -10.83
C ARG A 20 -17.17 7.70 -11.40
N ILE A 21 -17.88 8.05 -12.47
CA ILE A 21 -17.79 9.39 -13.07
C ILE A 21 -18.27 10.42 -12.03
N GLY A 22 -17.33 11.22 -11.53
CA GLY A 22 -17.56 12.34 -10.63
C GLY A 22 -17.24 13.68 -11.30
N ALA A 23 -17.61 14.79 -10.65
CA ALA A 23 -17.41 16.15 -11.18
C ALA A 23 -15.95 16.45 -11.58
N HIS A 24 -14.97 15.81 -10.93
CA HIS A 24 -13.53 15.99 -11.19
C HIS A 24 -12.84 14.77 -11.80
N SER A 25 -13.61 13.74 -12.22
CA SER A 25 -13.05 12.49 -12.79
C SER A 25 -12.31 12.65 -14.13
N HIS A 26 -12.54 13.77 -14.83
CA HIS A 26 -11.88 14.10 -16.09
C HIS A 26 -10.45 14.66 -15.88
N ILE A 27 -10.10 15.05 -14.65
CA ILE A 27 -8.82 15.65 -14.32
C ILE A 27 -7.80 14.53 -14.12
N ARG A 28 -6.68 14.60 -14.85
CA ARG A 28 -5.60 13.59 -14.79
C ARG A 28 -4.27 14.17 -14.31
N GLY A 29 -4.20 15.48 -14.08
CA GLY A 29 -3.00 16.16 -13.59
C GLY A 29 -3.06 17.68 -13.79
N LEU A 30 -2.00 18.38 -13.39
CA LEU A 30 -1.92 19.86 -13.47
C LEU A 30 -1.69 20.38 -14.90
N GLY A 31 -1.31 19.54 -15.86
CA GLY A 31 -1.12 19.91 -17.27
C GLY A 31 0.02 20.92 -17.49
N LEU A 32 1.10 20.78 -16.73
CA LEU A 32 2.30 21.61 -16.83
C LEU A 32 3.30 20.99 -17.82
N ASP A 33 4.18 21.81 -18.39
CA ASP A 33 5.37 21.34 -19.08
C ASP A 33 6.59 21.24 -18.14
N ASP A 34 7.73 20.84 -18.69
CA ASP A 34 8.99 20.67 -17.94
C ASP A 34 9.54 21.99 -17.38
N SER A 35 9.07 23.14 -17.89
CA SER A 35 9.44 24.49 -17.42
C SER A 35 8.44 25.04 -16.39
N LEU A 36 7.48 24.21 -15.94
CA LEU A 36 6.40 24.58 -15.02
C LEU A 36 5.40 25.58 -15.59
N GLU A 37 5.34 25.73 -16.90
CA GLU A 37 4.33 26.54 -17.56
C GLU A 37 3.06 25.72 -17.81
N ALA A 38 1.92 26.31 -17.46
CA ALA A 38 0.64 25.64 -17.62
C ALA A 38 0.12 25.80 -19.05
N ARG A 39 0.01 24.69 -19.77
CA ARG A 39 -0.63 24.68 -21.10
C ARG A 39 -2.11 25.07 -20.97
N HIS A 40 -2.60 25.85 -21.91
CA HIS A 40 -3.97 26.38 -21.88
C HIS A 40 -5.04 25.27 -21.73
N VAL A 41 -4.84 24.14 -22.40
CA VAL A 41 -5.65 22.92 -22.27
C VAL A 41 -4.70 21.73 -22.15
N SER A 42 -4.74 21.01 -21.02
CA SER A 42 -3.94 19.80 -20.83
C SER A 42 -4.43 19.00 -19.62
N GLN A 43 -4.35 17.66 -19.69
CA GLN A 43 -4.66 16.73 -18.58
C GLN A 43 -6.02 16.96 -17.89
N GLY A 44 -7.03 17.39 -18.66
CA GLY A 44 -8.37 17.69 -18.15
C GLY A 44 -8.53 19.08 -17.53
N MET A 45 -7.45 19.85 -17.38
CA MET A 45 -7.47 21.23 -16.89
C MET A 45 -7.51 22.23 -18.06
N VAL A 46 -8.32 23.28 -17.92
CA VAL A 46 -8.44 24.37 -18.89
C VAL A 46 -8.32 25.71 -18.18
N GLY A 47 -7.49 26.62 -18.70
CA GLY A 47 -7.27 27.94 -18.09
C GLY A 47 -6.56 27.86 -16.74
N GLN A 48 -6.87 28.80 -15.83
CA GLN A 48 -6.26 28.96 -14.50
C GLN A 48 -4.72 28.85 -14.51
N VAL A 49 -4.09 29.48 -15.51
CA VAL A 49 -2.66 29.34 -15.82
C VAL A 49 -1.78 29.74 -14.63
N SER A 50 -2.08 30.89 -14.00
CA SER A 50 -1.33 31.39 -12.84
C SER A 50 -1.42 30.46 -11.63
N ALA A 51 -2.63 29.99 -11.31
CA ALA A 51 -2.86 29.10 -10.18
C ALA A 51 -2.24 27.72 -10.41
N ARG A 52 -2.35 27.16 -11.62
CA ARG A 52 -1.73 25.87 -11.99
C ARG A 52 -0.20 25.95 -11.94
N ARG A 53 0.40 27.04 -12.43
CA ARG A 53 1.84 27.29 -12.30
C ARG A 53 2.28 27.38 -10.85
N ALA A 54 1.57 28.15 -10.03
CA ALA A 54 1.88 28.27 -8.59
C ALA A 54 1.80 26.92 -7.87
N VAL A 55 0.77 26.12 -8.13
CA VAL A 55 0.64 24.76 -7.58
C VAL A 55 1.68 23.80 -8.15
N GLY A 56 2.15 24.01 -9.38
CA GLY A 56 3.31 23.32 -9.94
C GLY A 56 4.59 23.51 -9.13
N ILE A 57 4.83 24.73 -8.66
CA ILE A 57 5.97 25.01 -7.78
C ILE A 57 5.78 24.26 -6.44
N VAL A 58 4.57 24.26 -5.88
CA VAL A 58 4.25 23.49 -4.67
C VAL A 58 4.48 21.99 -4.87
N LEU A 59 4.05 21.42 -6.00
CA LEU A 59 4.29 20.03 -6.35
C LEU A 59 5.79 19.70 -6.35
N HIS A 60 6.64 20.56 -6.94
CA HIS A 60 8.09 20.37 -6.90
C HIS A 60 8.65 20.48 -5.50
N MET A 61 8.20 21.46 -4.70
CA MET A 61 8.64 21.60 -3.30
C MET A 61 8.30 20.37 -2.46
N VAL A 62 7.14 19.75 -2.68
CA VAL A 62 6.74 18.50 -2.01
C VAL A 62 7.62 17.34 -2.46
N ARG A 63 7.84 17.17 -3.78
CA ARG A 63 8.69 16.10 -4.32
C ARG A 63 10.15 16.19 -3.89
N GLU A 64 10.69 17.40 -3.74
CA GLU A 64 12.06 17.60 -3.25
C GLU A 64 12.20 17.36 -1.74
N GLY A 65 11.09 17.30 -0.99
CA GLY A 65 11.10 17.09 0.46
C GLY A 65 11.79 18.20 1.27
N ARG A 66 12.11 19.34 0.65
CA ARG A 66 12.83 20.46 1.29
C ARG A 66 11.98 21.28 2.25
N ILE A 67 10.68 21.06 2.26
CA ILE A 67 9.72 21.88 3.01
C ILE A 67 8.76 20.98 3.78
N ALA A 68 8.62 21.25 5.08
CA ALA A 68 7.60 20.67 5.94
C ALA A 68 6.86 21.78 6.70
N GLY A 69 5.58 21.58 7.00
CA GLY A 69 4.80 22.48 7.85
C GLY A 69 4.46 23.84 7.23
N ARG A 70 4.31 23.93 5.90
CA ARG A 70 3.83 25.15 5.22
C ARG A 70 2.35 25.02 4.88
N ALA A 71 1.63 26.13 4.97
CA ALA A 71 0.25 26.25 4.53
C ALA A 71 0.18 27.05 3.21
N VAL A 72 -0.65 26.58 2.28
CA VAL A 72 -0.97 27.27 1.03
C VAL A 72 -2.47 27.48 0.97
N LEU A 73 -2.92 28.72 0.77
CA LEU A 73 -4.34 29.06 0.67
C LEU A 73 -4.73 29.30 -0.79
N LEU A 74 -5.68 28.52 -1.30
CA LEU A 74 -6.32 28.76 -2.59
C LEU A 74 -7.58 29.59 -2.38
N ALA A 75 -7.51 30.90 -2.67
CA ALA A 75 -8.63 31.81 -2.56
C ALA A 75 -9.20 32.19 -3.94
N GLY A 76 -10.52 32.36 -4.02
CA GLY A 76 -11.20 32.74 -5.26
C GLY A 76 -12.72 32.60 -5.15
N GLN A 77 -13.46 33.12 -6.12
CA GLN A 77 -14.92 33.02 -6.18
C GLN A 77 -15.39 31.54 -6.26
N PRO A 78 -16.65 31.24 -5.89
CA PRO A 78 -17.24 29.93 -6.16
C PRO A 78 -17.16 29.58 -7.65
N GLY A 79 -16.92 28.31 -7.97
CA GLY A 79 -16.85 27.85 -9.36
C GLY A 79 -15.52 28.13 -10.10
N THR A 80 -14.52 28.74 -9.47
CA THR A 80 -13.22 29.02 -10.13
C THR A 80 -12.25 27.83 -10.18
N GLY A 81 -12.68 26.63 -9.79
CA GLY A 81 -11.88 25.41 -9.91
C GLY A 81 -10.84 25.18 -8.79
N LYS A 82 -11.05 25.72 -7.58
CA LYS A 82 -10.14 25.48 -6.44
C LYS A 82 -9.98 23.99 -6.10
N THR A 83 -11.11 23.30 -5.90
CA THR A 83 -11.15 21.85 -5.65
C THR A 83 -10.60 21.07 -6.84
N ALA A 84 -10.87 21.51 -8.07
CA ALA A 84 -10.31 20.91 -9.29
C ALA A 84 -8.77 20.97 -9.33
N ILE A 85 -8.17 22.11 -8.93
CA ILE A 85 -6.70 22.24 -8.83
C ILE A 85 -6.14 21.32 -7.73
N ALA A 86 -6.82 21.17 -6.61
CA ALA A 86 -6.41 20.22 -5.57
C ALA A 86 -6.47 18.76 -6.04
N THR A 87 -7.53 18.37 -6.76
CA THR A 87 -7.62 17.05 -7.40
C THR A 87 -6.53 16.85 -8.46
N ALA A 88 -6.21 17.89 -9.24
CA ALA A 88 -5.11 17.86 -10.20
C ALA A 88 -3.76 17.66 -9.52
N LEU A 89 -3.53 18.30 -8.37
CA LEU A 89 -2.33 18.11 -7.55
C LEU A 89 -2.24 16.68 -7.03
N ALA A 90 -3.34 16.11 -6.52
CA ALA A 90 -3.39 14.72 -6.04
C ALA A 90 -2.96 13.73 -7.13
N HIS A 91 -3.49 13.88 -8.35
CA HIS A 91 -3.08 13.04 -9.48
C HIS A 91 -1.63 13.27 -9.89
N ALA A 92 -1.13 14.51 -9.82
CA ALA A 92 0.24 14.83 -10.19
C ALA A 92 1.28 14.33 -9.16
N LEU A 93 0.92 14.20 -7.88
CA LEU A 93 1.80 13.65 -6.84
C LEU A 93 2.10 12.16 -7.06
N GLY A 94 1.14 11.41 -7.61
CA GLY A 94 1.26 9.97 -7.85
C GLY A 94 0.82 9.13 -6.65
N GLN A 95 0.84 7.80 -6.80
CA GLN A 95 0.34 6.87 -5.77
C GLN A 95 1.30 6.72 -4.58
N ASP A 96 2.57 7.09 -4.76
CA ASP A 96 3.61 6.94 -3.75
C ASP A 96 3.61 8.05 -2.69
N THR A 97 2.95 9.18 -2.96
CA THR A 97 2.91 10.32 -2.04
C THR A 97 1.51 10.45 -1.44
N PRO A 98 1.37 10.44 -0.11
CA PRO A 98 0.05 10.48 0.52
C PRO A 98 -0.64 11.83 0.25
N PHE A 99 -1.89 11.75 -0.19
CA PHE A 99 -2.76 12.90 -0.37
C PHE A 99 -4.04 12.67 0.43
N THR A 100 -4.25 13.47 1.48
CA THR A 100 -5.47 13.40 2.30
C THR A 100 -6.36 14.58 1.94
N SER A 101 -7.60 14.30 1.55
CA SER A 101 -8.64 15.33 1.39
C SER A 101 -9.58 15.27 2.58
N MET A 102 -9.91 16.42 3.13
CA MET A 102 -10.85 16.57 4.24
C MET A 102 -11.75 17.78 3.96
N ALA A 103 -13.03 17.70 4.27
CA ALA A 103 -13.89 18.87 4.30
C ALA A 103 -13.82 19.55 5.68
N GLY A 104 -13.87 20.87 5.74
CA GLY A 104 -13.86 21.62 7.00
C GLY A 104 -14.98 21.20 7.95
N SER A 105 -16.12 20.73 7.43
CA SER A 105 -17.22 20.17 8.20
C SER A 105 -16.92 18.82 8.87
N GLU A 106 -16.01 18.01 8.33
CA GLU A 106 -15.66 16.68 8.86
C GLU A 106 -14.91 16.73 10.19
N ILE A 107 -14.38 17.91 10.55
CA ILE A 107 -13.67 18.12 11.81
C ILE A 107 -14.64 18.15 12.99
N TYR A 108 -15.90 18.48 12.72
CA TYR A 108 -16.96 18.48 13.72
C TYR A 108 -17.54 17.08 13.83
N SER A 109 -16.95 16.26 14.71
CA SER A 109 -17.44 14.94 15.06
C SER A 109 -17.95 14.89 16.51
N LEU A 110 -18.93 14.02 16.76
CA LEU A 110 -19.36 13.65 18.11
C LEU A 110 -18.48 12.54 18.70
N GLU A 111 -17.76 11.80 17.86
CA GLU A 111 -16.98 10.61 18.25
C GLU A 111 -15.56 10.98 18.73
N MET A 112 -15.02 12.10 18.26
CA MET A 112 -13.67 12.56 18.60
C MET A 112 -13.59 14.08 18.66
N SER A 113 -12.62 14.59 19.43
CA SER A 113 -12.35 16.01 19.52
C SER A 113 -11.83 16.61 18.19
N LYS A 114 -12.07 17.92 17.98
CA LYS A 114 -11.59 18.66 16.80
C LYS A 114 -10.07 18.56 16.63
N THR A 115 -9.34 18.68 17.75
CA THR A 115 -7.88 18.56 17.78
C THR A 115 -7.44 17.18 17.33
N GLU A 116 -8.15 16.13 17.75
CA GLU A 116 -7.84 14.76 17.35
C GLU A 116 -8.12 14.54 15.85
N ALA A 117 -9.24 15.03 15.33
CA ALA A 117 -9.56 14.95 13.90
C ALA A 117 -8.47 15.60 13.03
N ILE A 118 -8.02 16.82 13.39
CA ILE A 118 -6.92 17.50 12.69
C ILE A 118 -5.61 16.74 12.83
N THR A 119 -5.30 16.23 14.02
CA THR A 119 -4.05 15.49 14.25
C THR A 119 -4.02 14.20 13.43
N GLN A 120 -5.13 13.47 13.35
CA GLN A 120 -5.24 12.30 12.48
C GLN A 120 -5.09 12.69 11.01
N ALA A 121 -5.69 13.78 10.55
CA ALA A 121 -5.56 14.26 9.16
C ALA A 121 -4.10 14.58 8.79
N ILE A 122 -3.37 15.23 9.70
CA ILE A 122 -1.93 15.51 9.53
C ILE A 122 -1.15 14.19 9.46
N ARG A 123 -1.40 13.25 10.36
CA ARG A 123 -0.69 11.96 10.40
C ARG A 123 -1.04 11.02 9.23
N LYS A 124 -2.25 11.11 8.67
CA LYS A 124 -2.62 10.45 7.40
C LYS A 124 -1.86 11.01 6.21
N SER A 125 -1.47 12.29 6.28
CA SER A 125 -0.76 12.99 5.21
C SER A 125 0.76 12.84 5.28
N ILE A 126 1.28 12.03 6.19
CA ILE A 126 2.72 11.75 6.30
C ILE A 126 2.92 10.25 6.11
N GLY A 127 3.67 9.90 5.06
CA GLY A 127 3.99 8.53 4.72
C GLY A 127 5.33 8.12 5.30
N VAL A 128 5.46 6.84 5.60
CA VAL A 128 6.71 6.16 5.96
C VAL A 128 6.87 5.02 4.96
N ARG A 129 7.90 5.12 4.13
CA ARG A 129 8.30 4.10 3.19
C ARG A 129 9.32 3.19 3.85
N ILE A 130 8.94 1.96 4.10
CA ILE A 130 9.78 0.94 4.71
C ILE A 130 10.29 0.03 3.60
N LYS A 131 11.59 -0.18 3.57
CA LYS A 131 12.26 -1.08 2.63
C LYS A 131 12.61 -2.35 3.38
N GLU A 132 12.00 -3.46 2.99
CA GLU A 132 12.27 -4.76 3.58
C GLU A 132 12.85 -5.70 2.52
N GLU A 133 13.99 -6.31 2.84
CA GLU A 133 14.54 -7.38 2.01
C GLU A 133 13.85 -8.69 2.40
N SER A 134 13.09 -9.26 1.47
CA SER A 134 12.47 -10.57 1.63
C SER A 134 13.16 -11.59 0.74
N GLU A 135 13.50 -12.74 1.31
CA GLU A 135 13.96 -13.91 0.54
C GLU A 135 12.74 -14.70 0.06
N ILE A 136 12.54 -14.73 -1.25
CA ILE A 136 11.45 -15.44 -1.89
C ILE A 136 11.97 -16.63 -2.68
N ILE A 137 11.21 -17.72 -2.67
CA ILE A 137 11.41 -18.86 -3.57
C ILE A 137 10.33 -18.78 -4.64
N GLU A 138 10.71 -18.74 -5.91
CA GLU A 138 9.81 -18.66 -7.05
C GLU A 138 10.09 -19.81 -8.02
N GLY A 139 9.08 -20.64 -8.30
CA GLY A 139 9.24 -21.78 -9.19
C GLY A 139 7.93 -22.42 -9.62
N GLU A 140 8.01 -23.26 -10.66
CA GLU A 140 6.94 -24.17 -11.07
C GLU A 140 6.98 -25.44 -10.22
N VAL A 141 5.81 -25.84 -9.72
CA VAL A 141 5.63 -27.09 -8.97
C VAL A 141 5.67 -28.28 -9.92
N VAL A 142 6.67 -29.14 -9.78
CA VAL A 142 6.75 -30.41 -10.52
C VAL A 142 5.86 -31.46 -9.87
N GLU A 143 6.03 -31.61 -8.56
CA GLU A 143 5.35 -32.62 -7.74
C GLU A 143 5.20 -32.14 -6.29
N VAL A 144 4.10 -32.56 -5.66
CA VAL A 144 3.84 -32.36 -4.23
C VAL A 144 3.51 -33.72 -3.62
N SER A 145 4.35 -34.22 -2.74
CA SER A 145 4.04 -35.40 -1.92
C SER A 145 3.71 -34.96 -0.50
N ILE A 146 2.62 -35.47 0.07
CA ILE A 146 2.22 -35.19 1.45
C ILE A 146 1.95 -36.53 2.13
N ASP A 147 2.83 -36.91 3.04
CA ASP A 147 2.70 -38.10 3.84
C ASP A 147 1.84 -37.78 5.07
N ARG A 148 0.66 -38.41 5.12
CA ARG A 148 -0.24 -38.32 6.27
C ARG A 148 -0.16 -39.61 7.08
N PRO A 149 0.05 -39.54 8.40
CA PRO A 149 0.00 -40.73 9.24
C PRO A 149 -1.41 -41.33 9.20
N ALA A 150 -1.50 -42.66 9.02
CA ALA A 150 -2.74 -43.40 8.81
C ALA A 150 -3.77 -43.26 9.94
N THR A 151 -3.31 -42.90 11.15
CA THR A 151 -4.15 -42.70 12.34
C THR A 151 -4.72 -41.29 12.47
N GLY A 152 -4.38 -40.36 11.56
CA GLY A 152 -4.83 -38.96 11.60
C GLY A 152 -4.19 -38.11 12.71
N VAL A 153 -3.44 -38.72 13.63
CA VAL A 153 -2.73 -38.07 14.73
C VAL A 153 -1.22 -38.23 14.50
N GLY A 154 -0.58 -37.15 14.06
CA GLY A 154 0.87 -37.07 13.87
C GLY A 154 1.27 -35.88 13.00
N THR A 155 2.55 -35.54 13.04
CA THR A 155 3.09 -34.41 12.27
C THR A 155 3.07 -34.75 10.78
N LYS A 156 2.36 -33.93 9.99
CA LYS A 156 2.38 -34.04 8.52
C LYS A 156 3.78 -33.69 8.03
N VAL A 157 4.35 -34.54 7.18
CA VAL A 157 5.61 -34.30 6.48
C VAL A 157 5.32 -34.40 4.99
N GLY A 158 5.98 -33.59 4.17
CA GLY A 158 5.78 -33.62 2.73
C GLY A 158 7.04 -33.23 2.00
N LYS A 159 7.08 -33.50 0.71
CA LYS A 159 8.14 -33.05 -0.19
C LYS A 159 7.53 -32.22 -1.31
N LEU A 160 8.21 -31.13 -1.65
CA LEU A 160 7.85 -30.25 -2.74
C LEU A 160 9.00 -30.16 -3.72
N ILE A 161 8.74 -30.46 -4.98
CA ILE A 161 9.73 -30.31 -6.04
C ILE A 161 9.38 -29.06 -6.83
N LEU A 162 10.30 -28.09 -6.82
CA LEU A 162 10.17 -26.84 -7.57
C LEU A 162 11.24 -26.79 -8.66
N LYS A 163 10.86 -26.29 -9.83
CA LYS A 163 11.78 -26.03 -10.93
C LYS A 163 11.65 -24.61 -11.48
N THR A 164 12.77 -24.08 -11.93
CA THR A 164 12.86 -22.94 -12.85
C THR A 164 13.31 -23.47 -14.22
N THR A 165 13.58 -22.58 -15.18
CA THR A 165 14.22 -22.97 -16.44
C THR A 165 15.63 -23.53 -16.24
N ASP A 166 16.31 -23.11 -15.17
CA ASP A 166 17.74 -23.32 -15.00
C ASP A 166 18.08 -24.39 -13.96
N MET A 167 17.18 -24.62 -12.99
CA MET A 167 17.41 -25.57 -11.90
C MET A 167 16.13 -26.21 -11.37
N GLU A 168 16.30 -27.37 -10.73
CA GLU A 168 15.25 -28.10 -10.04
C GLU A 168 15.74 -28.48 -8.65
N THR A 169 14.93 -28.24 -7.62
CA THR A 169 15.28 -28.56 -6.23
C THR A 169 14.11 -29.18 -5.47
N VAL A 170 14.48 -30.00 -4.49
CA VAL A 170 13.53 -30.68 -3.60
C VAL A 170 13.56 -30.01 -2.23
N TYR A 171 12.39 -29.62 -1.74
CA TYR A 171 12.18 -29.03 -0.42
C TYR A 171 11.38 -29.95 0.47
N ASP A 172 11.89 -30.20 1.68
CA ASP A 172 11.12 -30.88 2.73
C ASP A 172 10.18 -29.87 3.40
N LEU A 173 8.90 -30.24 3.49
CA LEU A 173 7.83 -29.41 4.02
C LEU A 173 7.46 -29.81 5.44
N GLY A 174 7.40 -28.81 6.34
CA GLY A 174 6.79 -28.95 7.66
C GLY A 174 5.27 -28.80 7.63
N GLY A 175 4.60 -29.17 8.73
CA GLY A 175 3.13 -29.16 8.84
C GLY A 175 2.47 -27.81 8.48
N LYS A 176 3.04 -26.67 8.90
CA LYS A 176 2.51 -25.32 8.58
C LYS A 176 2.52 -25.00 7.08
N MET A 177 3.58 -25.42 6.38
CA MET A 177 3.70 -25.24 4.93
C MET A 177 2.70 -26.12 4.19
N ILE A 178 2.55 -27.37 4.63
CA ILE A 178 1.56 -28.32 4.08
C ILE A 178 0.14 -27.76 4.20
N ASP A 179 -0.21 -27.21 5.37
CA ASP A 179 -1.53 -26.60 5.56
C ASP A 179 -1.75 -25.38 4.63
N SER A 180 -0.68 -24.62 4.36
CA SER A 180 -0.72 -23.48 3.42
C SER A 180 -0.89 -23.92 1.96
N ILE A 181 -0.19 -24.98 1.55
CA ILE A 181 -0.33 -25.62 0.22
C ILE A 181 -1.77 -26.15 0.03
N LEU A 182 -2.31 -26.81 1.05
CA LEU A 182 -3.69 -27.33 1.04
C LEU A 182 -4.72 -26.21 0.98
N LYS A 183 -4.49 -25.10 1.69
CA LYS A 183 -5.36 -23.92 1.70
C LYS A 183 -5.40 -23.24 0.34
N GLU A 184 -4.25 -23.04 -0.29
CA GLU A 184 -4.12 -22.42 -1.61
C GLU A 184 -4.43 -23.39 -2.78
N LYS A 185 -4.69 -24.67 -2.47
CA LYS A 185 -4.97 -25.74 -3.44
C LYS A 185 -3.91 -25.81 -4.55
N VAL A 186 -2.64 -25.76 -4.15
CA VAL A 186 -1.50 -25.85 -5.07
C VAL A 186 -1.45 -27.25 -5.69
N GLN A 187 -1.30 -27.30 -7.01
CA GLN A 187 -1.20 -28.54 -7.78
C GLN A 187 0.10 -28.58 -8.58
N SER A 188 0.45 -29.75 -9.12
CA SER A 188 1.53 -29.86 -10.09
C SER A 188 1.21 -29.03 -11.34
N GLY A 189 2.22 -28.32 -11.83
CA GLY A 189 2.11 -27.32 -12.90
C GLY A 189 1.72 -25.92 -12.45
N ASP A 190 1.49 -25.65 -11.16
CA ASP A 190 1.28 -24.29 -10.67
C ASP A 190 2.62 -23.56 -10.52
N VAL A 191 2.64 -22.26 -10.83
CA VAL A 191 3.75 -21.35 -10.53
C VAL A 191 3.44 -20.65 -9.22
N ILE A 192 4.30 -20.82 -8.22
CA ILE A 192 4.10 -20.30 -6.87
C ILE A 192 5.29 -19.46 -6.41
N THR A 193 5.01 -18.52 -5.50
CA THR A 193 6.02 -17.81 -4.73
C THR A 193 5.87 -18.13 -3.25
N ILE A 194 6.96 -18.47 -2.59
CA ILE A 194 7.04 -18.76 -1.16
C ILE A 194 7.95 -17.72 -0.52
N ASP A 195 7.40 -16.93 0.39
CA ASP A 195 8.22 -16.07 1.25
C ASP A 195 8.81 -16.91 2.37
N LYS A 196 10.15 -16.96 2.46
CA LYS A 196 10.86 -17.78 3.45
C LYS A 196 10.64 -17.31 4.89
N ALA A 197 10.49 -16.01 5.11
CA ALA A 197 10.33 -15.43 6.44
C ALA A 197 8.92 -15.68 6.98
N THR A 198 7.90 -15.45 6.13
CA THR A 198 6.50 -15.55 6.57
C THR A 198 5.89 -16.94 6.36
N GLY A 199 6.48 -17.76 5.48
CA GLY A 199 5.92 -19.04 5.04
C GLY A 199 4.65 -18.87 4.21
N LYS A 200 4.34 -17.65 3.73
CA LYS A 200 3.16 -17.38 2.90
C LYS A 200 3.42 -17.89 1.49
N ILE A 201 2.52 -18.75 1.01
CA ILE A 201 2.52 -19.27 -0.35
C ILE A 201 1.50 -18.48 -1.15
N THR A 202 1.91 -17.97 -2.32
CA THR A 202 1.02 -17.26 -3.24
C THR A 202 1.08 -17.95 -4.61
N ARG A 203 -0.08 -18.35 -5.14
CA ARG A 203 -0.17 -18.92 -6.49
C ARG A 203 -0.24 -17.81 -7.53
N LEU A 204 0.76 -17.72 -8.39
CA LEU A 204 0.83 -16.73 -9.47
C LEU A 204 -0.05 -17.13 -10.66
N GLY A 205 -0.09 -18.43 -10.96
CA GLY A 205 -0.86 -18.99 -12.06
C GLY A 205 -0.42 -20.41 -12.39
N ARG A 206 -0.76 -20.89 -13.58
CA ARG A 206 -0.42 -22.23 -14.06
C ARG A 206 0.59 -22.16 -15.22
N SER A 207 1.52 -23.09 -15.28
CA SER A 207 2.53 -23.15 -16.34
C SER A 207 1.88 -23.46 -17.69
N PHE A 208 2.40 -22.85 -18.76
CA PHE A 208 1.94 -23.12 -20.13
C PHE A 208 2.20 -24.57 -20.55
N ALA A 209 3.25 -25.20 -20.02
CA ALA A 209 3.68 -26.56 -20.39
C ALA A 209 2.63 -27.64 -20.04
N ARG A 210 1.85 -27.44 -18.97
CA ARG A 210 0.82 -28.38 -18.52
C ARG A 210 -0.61 -27.87 -18.70
N ALA A 211 -0.79 -26.86 -19.54
CA ALA A 211 -2.11 -26.29 -19.82
C ALA A 211 -3.07 -27.27 -20.52
N ARG A 212 -2.55 -28.29 -21.22
CA ARG A 212 -3.32 -29.26 -22.00
C ARG A 212 -3.82 -30.47 -21.22
N ASP A 213 -3.23 -30.78 -20.07
CA ASP A 213 -3.51 -32.02 -19.32
C ASP A 213 -4.80 -31.93 -18.47
N TYR A 214 -5.44 -30.76 -18.42
CA TYR A 214 -6.65 -30.52 -17.64
C TYR A 214 -7.76 -29.90 -18.49
N ASP A 215 -8.62 -30.76 -19.03
CA ASP A 215 -9.78 -30.43 -19.89
C ASP A 215 -10.93 -29.75 -19.10
N ALA A 216 -10.86 -29.76 -17.76
CA ALA A 216 -11.86 -29.14 -16.86
C ALA A 216 -11.33 -27.87 -16.17
N THR A 217 -10.67 -26.98 -16.92
CA THR A 217 -10.23 -25.68 -16.37
C THR A 217 -11.38 -24.68 -16.38
N GLY A 218 -11.66 -24.07 -15.22
CA GLY A 218 -12.60 -22.94 -15.15
C GLY A 218 -12.07 -21.75 -15.96
N GLN A 219 -12.97 -20.91 -16.49
CA GLN A 219 -12.70 -19.73 -17.33
C GLN A 219 -11.75 -18.67 -16.72
N GLN A 220 -11.18 -18.91 -15.53
CA GLN A 220 -10.42 -17.96 -14.70
C GLN A 220 -8.95 -18.39 -14.47
N THR A 221 -8.46 -19.43 -15.14
CA THR A 221 -7.10 -19.94 -14.88
C THR A 221 -6.06 -19.06 -15.57
N ARG A 222 -5.32 -18.26 -14.79
CA ARG A 222 -4.23 -17.40 -15.31
C ARG A 222 -3.02 -18.26 -15.64
N PHE A 223 -2.58 -18.22 -16.90
CA PHE A 223 -1.35 -18.88 -17.32
C PHE A 223 -0.15 -17.94 -17.17
N VAL A 224 0.95 -18.48 -16.64
CA VAL A 224 2.21 -17.77 -16.36
C VAL A 224 3.36 -18.61 -16.89
N GLN A 225 4.41 -17.95 -17.38
CA GLN A 225 5.61 -18.64 -17.85
C GLN A 225 6.39 -19.23 -16.67
N CYS A 226 7.16 -20.29 -16.95
CA CYS A 226 8.09 -20.86 -15.98
C CYS A 226 9.11 -19.78 -15.59
N PRO A 227 9.32 -19.51 -14.29
CA PRO A 227 10.29 -18.52 -13.87
C PRO A 227 11.70 -18.90 -14.31
N GLU A 228 12.48 -17.90 -14.72
CA GLU A 228 13.89 -18.05 -15.11
C GLU A 228 14.83 -17.73 -13.94
N GLY A 229 16.06 -18.25 -13.99
CA GLY A 229 17.09 -18.01 -12.99
C GLY A 229 17.06 -18.95 -11.79
N GLU A 230 17.68 -18.48 -10.71
CA GLU A 230 17.73 -19.19 -9.44
C GLU A 230 16.34 -19.26 -8.78
N LEU A 231 16.04 -20.39 -8.14
CA LEU A 231 14.80 -20.60 -7.40
C LEU A 231 14.67 -19.62 -6.22
N GLN A 232 15.77 -19.30 -5.55
CA GLN A 232 15.79 -18.37 -4.42
C GLN A 232 16.26 -17.00 -4.88
N LYS A 233 15.41 -15.98 -4.69
CA LYS A 233 15.70 -14.60 -5.07
C LYS A 233 15.55 -13.70 -3.85
N ARG A 234 16.40 -12.68 -3.76
CA ARG A 234 16.20 -11.57 -2.82
C ARG A 234 15.38 -10.50 -3.51
N LYS A 235 14.25 -10.13 -2.91
CA LYS A 235 13.36 -9.10 -3.41
C LYS A 235 13.24 -8.00 -2.36
N GLU A 236 13.60 -6.79 -2.73
CA GLU A 236 13.28 -5.60 -1.95
C GLU A 236 11.78 -5.32 -2.14
N VAL A 237 11.02 -5.42 -1.05
CA VAL A 237 9.62 -5.06 -1.02
C VAL A 237 9.51 -3.71 -0.33
N VAL A 238 8.97 -2.74 -1.06
CA VAL A 238 8.76 -1.39 -0.56
C VAL A 238 7.31 -1.26 -0.12
N HIS A 239 7.12 -0.96 1.16
CA HIS A 239 5.81 -0.71 1.75
C HIS A 239 5.69 0.75 2.15
N THR A 240 4.66 1.43 1.65
CA THR A 240 4.33 2.79 2.06
C THR A 240 3.13 2.74 2.99
N VAL A 241 3.32 3.19 4.23
CA VAL A 241 2.27 3.25 5.26
C VAL A 241 2.20 4.66 5.85
N THR A 242 1.04 5.11 6.30
CA THR A 242 0.92 6.44 6.93
C THR A 242 1.24 6.39 8.42
N LEU A 243 1.66 7.51 9.01
CA LEU A 243 1.88 7.58 10.47
C LEU A 243 0.60 7.27 11.25
N HIS A 244 -0.56 7.65 10.72
CA HIS A 244 -1.84 7.33 11.35
C HIS A 244 -2.14 5.82 11.35
N GLU A 245 -1.83 5.10 10.27
CA GLU A 245 -2.00 3.64 10.25
C GLU A 245 -1.14 2.95 11.30
N ILE A 246 0.13 3.38 11.43
CA ILE A 246 1.03 2.87 12.46
C ILE A 246 0.48 3.16 13.86
N ASP A 247 -0.07 4.35 14.10
CA ASP A 247 -0.71 4.70 15.37
C ASP A 247 -1.87 3.77 15.72
N VAL A 248 -2.82 3.61 14.79
CA VAL A 248 -4.03 2.82 15.04
C VAL A 248 -3.65 1.37 15.32
N ILE A 249 -2.73 0.79 14.53
CA ILE A 249 -2.26 -0.59 14.70
C ILE A 249 -1.62 -0.80 16.07
N ASN A 250 -0.81 0.15 16.55
CA ASN A 250 -0.12 0.02 17.84
C ASN A 250 -0.96 0.47 19.05
N SER A 251 -2.07 1.17 18.83
CA SER A 251 -2.94 1.64 19.91
C SER A 251 -3.84 0.54 20.49
N ARG A 252 -4.17 -0.50 19.72
CA ARG A 252 -5.16 -1.54 20.09
C ARG A 252 -4.73 -2.93 19.62
N THR A 253 -5.10 -3.97 20.37
CA THR A 253 -4.80 -5.39 20.05
C THR A 253 -5.39 -5.87 18.72
N HIS A 254 -6.46 -5.21 18.24
CA HIS A 254 -7.08 -5.42 16.92
C HIS A 254 -7.09 -4.14 16.08
N GLY A 255 -6.07 -3.29 16.21
CA GLY A 255 -5.99 -1.99 15.52
C GLY A 255 -6.13 -2.07 14.00
N PHE A 256 -5.69 -3.17 13.38
CA PHE A 256 -5.86 -3.37 11.94
C PHE A 256 -7.33 -3.37 11.50
N LEU A 257 -8.25 -3.95 12.27
CA LEU A 257 -9.67 -3.98 11.91
C LEU A 257 -10.32 -2.59 12.04
N ALA A 258 -9.83 -1.78 12.98
CA ALA A 258 -10.31 -0.42 13.20
C ALA A 258 -10.04 0.52 12.00
N LEU A 259 -8.96 0.25 11.24
CA LEU A 259 -8.69 0.96 9.98
C LEU A 259 -9.79 0.76 8.94
N PHE A 260 -10.50 -0.37 8.96
CA PHE A 260 -11.59 -0.66 8.03
C PHE A 260 -12.95 -0.24 8.57
N SER A 261 -13.16 -0.33 9.88
CA SER A 261 -14.45 0.04 10.49
C SER A 261 -14.63 1.55 10.68
N GLY A 262 -13.54 2.32 10.64
CA GLY A 262 -13.56 3.76 10.94
C GLY A 262 -13.64 4.08 12.43
N ASP A 263 -13.82 3.08 13.29
CA ASP A 263 -13.84 3.20 14.75
C ASP A 263 -12.41 3.22 15.32
N THR A 264 -11.64 4.22 14.93
CA THR A 264 -10.27 4.43 15.42
C THR A 264 -10.27 5.05 16.82
N GLY A 265 -11.34 5.78 17.18
CA GLY A 265 -11.45 6.58 18.39
C GLY A 265 -10.29 7.58 18.55
N GLU A 266 -10.09 8.08 19.77
CA GLU A 266 -8.97 8.95 20.10
C GLU A 266 -7.70 8.14 20.42
N ILE A 267 -6.58 8.55 19.86
CA ILE A 267 -5.28 7.90 20.06
C ILE A 267 -4.52 8.64 21.14
N LYS A 268 -4.04 7.90 22.15
CA LYS A 268 -3.28 8.47 23.25
C LYS A 268 -1.96 9.11 22.79
N PRO A 269 -1.56 10.25 23.37
CA PRO A 269 -0.33 10.94 22.97
C PRO A 269 0.93 10.11 23.23
N GLU A 270 0.95 9.27 24.27
CA GLU A 270 2.13 8.45 24.58
C GLU A 270 2.44 7.45 23.46
N VAL A 271 1.41 6.89 22.82
CA VAL A 271 1.57 5.97 21.68
C VAL A 271 2.19 6.70 20.49
N ARG A 272 1.74 7.94 20.23
CA ARG A 272 2.28 8.77 19.14
C ARG A 272 3.74 9.13 19.38
N GLU A 273 4.10 9.47 20.60
CA GLU A 273 5.49 9.79 20.96
C GLU A 273 6.41 8.59 20.80
N GLN A 274 5.98 7.40 21.26
CA GLN A 274 6.70 6.15 21.05
C GLN A 274 6.90 5.83 19.56
N ILE A 275 5.86 6.02 18.74
CA ILE A 275 5.94 5.79 17.29
C ILE A 275 6.87 6.80 16.62
N ASN A 276 6.78 8.07 17.00
CA ASN A 276 7.68 9.10 16.47
C ASN A 276 9.15 8.75 16.79
N GLY A 277 9.44 8.26 18.00
CA GLY A 277 10.76 7.77 18.38
C GLY A 277 11.22 6.60 17.51
N LYS A 278 10.38 5.58 17.31
CA LYS A 278 10.70 4.41 16.45
C LYS A 278 10.91 4.78 14.99
N VAL A 279 10.09 5.68 14.44
CA VAL A 279 10.21 6.13 13.05
C VAL A 279 11.49 6.95 12.87
N ALA A 280 11.88 7.75 13.88
CA ALA A 280 13.16 8.44 13.87
C ALA A 280 14.35 7.45 13.87
N GLU A 281 14.29 6.41 14.71
CA GLU A 281 15.29 5.33 14.74
C GLU A 281 15.39 4.61 13.38
N TRP A 282 14.26 4.21 12.78
CA TRP A 282 14.27 3.57 11.46
C TRP A 282 14.81 4.46 10.35
N ARG A 283 14.61 5.77 10.47
CA ARG A 283 15.20 6.75 9.55
C ARG A 283 16.71 6.85 9.73
N GLU A 284 17.20 6.87 10.96
CA GLU A 284 18.64 6.91 11.26
C GLU A 284 19.35 5.62 10.83
N GLU A 285 18.69 4.47 10.98
CA GLU A 285 19.18 3.17 10.50
C GLU A 285 19.08 2.98 8.98
N GLY A 286 18.41 3.90 8.26
CA GLY A 286 18.18 3.80 6.82
C GLY A 286 17.17 2.72 6.40
N LYS A 287 16.40 2.16 7.34
CA LYS A 287 15.34 1.17 7.07
C LYS A 287 14.04 1.80 6.57
N ALA A 288 13.83 3.08 6.89
CA ALA A 288 12.65 3.82 6.48
C ALA A 288 12.96 5.23 5.97
N GLU A 289 12.16 5.68 5.01
CA GLU A 289 12.17 7.02 4.45
C GLU A 289 10.83 7.71 4.76
N ILE A 290 10.87 8.95 5.25
CA ILE A 290 9.65 9.74 5.49
C ILE A 290 9.28 10.46 4.20
N ILE A 291 8.05 10.22 3.73
CA ILE A 291 7.48 10.87 2.55
C ILE A 291 6.53 11.97 3.02
N PRO A 292 6.86 13.25 2.78
CA PRO A 292 5.93 14.34 3.03
C PRO A 292 4.78 14.27 2.02
N GLY A 293 3.56 14.15 2.53
CA GLY A 293 2.35 14.22 1.71
C GLY A 293 1.71 15.61 1.74
N VAL A 294 0.46 15.65 1.30
CA VAL A 294 -0.36 16.87 1.24
C VAL A 294 -1.67 16.63 1.95
N LEU A 295 -2.01 17.55 2.87
CA LEU A 295 -3.33 17.67 3.48
C LEU A 295 -4.10 18.78 2.76
N PHE A 296 -5.15 18.42 2.04
CA PHE A 296 -6.09 19.36 1.45
C PHE A 296 -7.33 19.49 2.34
N ILE A 297 -7.68 20.71 2.69
CA ILE A 297 -8.85 21.04 3.49
C ILE A 297 -9.76 21.92 2.65
N ASP A 298 -10.90 21.38 2.23
CA ASP A 298 -11.93 22.16 1.55
C ASP A 298 -12.75 22.96 2.57
N GLU A 299 -13.25 24.12 2.16
CA GLU A 299 -14.12 24.97 2.97
C GLU A 299 -13.55 25.31 4.38
N VAL A 300 -12.27 25.64 4.46
CA VAL A 300 -11.57 25.96 5.73
C VAL A 300 -12.26 27.07 6.55
N THR A 301 -13.08 27.92 5.94
CA THR A 301 -13.87 28.94 6.65
C THR A 301 -14.72 28.36 7.78
N PHE A 302 -15.15 27.10 7.66
CA PHE A 302 -15.88 26.40 8.73
C PHE A 302 -15.05 26.17 10.01
N PHE A 303 -13.72 26.31 9.98
CA PHE A 303 -12.90 26.25 11.20
C PHE A 303 -13.19 27.39 12.17
N PHE A 304 -13.61 28.54 11.64
CA PHE A 304 -13.83 29.76 12.43
C PHE A 304 -15.31 30.07 12.65
N LEU A 305 -16.21 29.38 11.96
CA LEU A 305 -17.63 29.35 12.32
C LEU A 305 -17.81 28.39 13.49
N ILE A 306 -17.56 28.87 14.72
CA ILE A 306 -18.15 28.52 16.03
C ILE A 306 -17.40 29.32 17.09
#